data_AF-A0A060ZU20-F1
#
_entry.id   AF-A0A060ZU20-F1
#
_cell.length_a   1.000
_cell.length_b   1.000
_cell.length_c   1.000
_cell.angle_alpha   90.00
_cell.angle_beta   90.00
_cell.angle_gamma   90.00
#
_symmetry.space_group_name_H-M   'P 1'
#
loop_
_entity.id
_entity.type
_entity.pdbx_description
1 polymer ?
#
loop_
_entity_poly.entity_id
_entity_poly.type
_entity_poly.pdbx_seq_one_letter_code
_entity_poly.pdbx_strand_id
1 'polypeptide(L)'
;MAGMQQAEESATRNGIQALEMAFSGVQSRRQDVENTKHNMMQALQGSDGKAFQDLLDAWDEHAEIISKNLQDMINELNETLRSQGMTQGSSNEQINQQYNQSQSIFDGLMGSTAGR
;
A
#
# COMPACT_ATOMS: atom_id res chain seq x y z
N MET A 1 -14.10 -5.43 18.36
CA MET A 1 -12.75 -5.23 17.80
C MET A 1 -12.62 -5.70 16.35
N ALA A 2 -13.25 -6.81 15.94
CA ALA A 2 -13.22 -7.30 14.54
C ALA A 2 -13.66 -6.27 13.48
N GLY A 3 -14.70 -5.46 13.75
CA GLY A 3 -15.17 -4.44 12.80
C GLY A 3 -14.23 -3.24 12.60
N MET A 4 -13.39 -2.89 13.59
CA MET A 4 -12.38 -1.84 13.42
C MET A 4 -11.21 -2.35 12.55
N GLN A 5 -10.78 -3.59 12.76
CA GLN A 5 -9.72 -4.21 11.96
C GLN A 5 -10.14 -4.44 10.50
N GLN A 6 -11.39 -4.82 10.25
CA GLN A 6 -11.93 -4.89 8.88
C GLN A 6 -11.98 -3.52 8.18
N ALA A 7 -12.33 -2.46 8.94
CA ALA A 7 -12.36 -1.11 8.41
C ALA A 7 -10.95 -0.60 8.06
N GLU A 8 -9.96 -0.89 8.90
CA GLU A 8 -8.55 -0.59 8.64
C GLU A 8 -8.04 -1.32 7.39
N GLU A 9 -8.33 -2.61 7.25
CA GLU A 9 -7.92 -3.39 6.06
C GLU A 9 -8.55 -2.83 4.78
N SER A 10 -9.84 -2.48 4.81
CA SER A 10 -10.52 -1.85 3.69
C SER A 10 -9.92 -0.48 3.35
N ALA A 11 -9.58 0.33 4.35
CA ALA A 11 -8.94 1.62 4.14
C ALA A 11 -7.54 1.47 3.52
N THR A 12 -6.75 0.48 3.98
CA THR A 12 -5.43 0.19 3.42
C THR A 12 -5.52 -0.23 1.95
N ARG A 13 -6.45 -1.12 1.59
CA ARG A 13 -6.68 -1.53 0.19
C ARG A 13 -7.11 -0.36 -0.70
N ASN A 14 -8.01 0.50 -0.20
CA ASN A 14 -8.43 1.70 -0.92
C ASN A 14 -7.25 2.67 -1.12
N GLY A 15 -6.38 2.80 -0.12
CA GLY A 15 -5.15 3.60 -0.21
C GLY A 15 -4.21 3.09 -1.29
N ILE A 16 -3.96 1.78 -1.35
CA ILE A 16 -3.15 1.16 -2.40
C ILE A 16 -3.72 1.48 -3.79
N GLN A 17 -5.01 1.27 -4.00
CA GLN A 17 -5.65 1.55 -5.29
C GLN A 17 -5.53 3.04 -5.69
N ALA A 18 -5.70 3.96 -4.74
CA ALA A 18 -5.54 5.38 -4.98
C ALA A 18 -4.10 5.74 -5.40
N LEU A 19 -3.11 5.14 -4.73
CA LEU A 19 -1.70 5.34 -5.05
C LEU A 19 -1.31 4.74 -6.41
N GLU A 20 -1.84 3.57 -6.77
CA GLU A 20 -1.63 2.93 -8.08
C GLU A 20 -2.20 3.80 -9.23
N MET A 21 -3.39 4.38 -9.02
CA MET A 21 -3.98 5.33 -9.97
C MET A 21 -3.13 6.60 -10.10
N ALA A 22 -2.66 7.15 -8.98
CA ALA A 22 -1.79 8.32 -8.99
C ALA A 22 -0.47 8.02 -9.71
N PHE A 23 0.14 6.86 -9.46
CA PHE A 23 1.37 6.43 -10.12
C PHE A 23 1.18 6.32 -11.63
N SER A 24 0.10 5.66 -12.07
CA SER A 24 -0.25 5.56 -13.49
C SER A 24 -0.47 6.93 -14.13
N GLY A 25 -1.10 7.85 -13.39
CA GLY A 25 -1.26 9.24 -13.81
C GLY A 25 0.07 9.96 -14.03
N VAL A 26 1.01 9.82 -13.10
CA VAL A 26 2.36 10.40 -13.24
C VAL A 26 3.08 9.83 -14.46
N GLN A 27 3.06 8.51 -14.66
CA GLN A 27 3.68 7.88 -15.82
C GLN A 27 3.09 8.39 -17.15
N SER A 28 1.76 8.53 -17.23
CA SER A 28 1.11 9.11 -18.41
C SER A 28 1.59 10.54 -18.68
N ARG A 29 1.73 11.37 -17.64
CA ARG A 29 2.21 12.75 -17.81
C ARG A 29 3.67 12.81 -18.22
N ARG A 30 4.50 11.90 -17.75
CA ARG A 30 5.90 11.79 -18.22
C ARG A 30 5.96 11.52 -19.71
N GLN A 31 5.14 10.59 -20.20
CA GLN A 31 5.05 10.31 -21.63
C GLN A 31 4.58 11.54 -22.43
N ASP A 32 3.58 12.29 -21.94
CA ASP A 32 3.10 13.52 -22.59
C ASP A 32 4.21 14.58 -22.70
N VAL A 33 5.01 14.73 -21.65
CA VAL A 33 6.13 15.68 -21.61
C VAL A 33 7.25 15.25 -22.54
N GLU A 34 7.62 13.97 -22.57
CA GLU A 34 8.61 13.45 -23.51
C GLU A 34 8.18 13.61 -24.98
N ASN A 35 6.90 13.39 -25.28
CA ASN A 35 6.35 13.67 -26.61
C ASN A 35 6.46 15.15 -26.96
N THR A 36 6.17 16.04 -25.99
CA THR A 36 6.31 17.49 -26.16
C THR A 36 7.76 17.89 -26.40
N LYS A 37 8.70 17.32 -25.65
CA LYS A 37 10.16 17.49 -25.82
C LYS A 37 10.59 17.14 -27.23
N HIS A 38 10.18 15.97 -27.72
CA HIS A 38 10.54 15.49 -29.04
C HIS A 38 10.04 16.43 -30.15
N ASN A 39 8.81 16.94 -30.03
CA ASN A 39 8.22 17.87 -30.99
C ASN A 39 8.89 19.25 -30.93
N MET A 40 9.22 19.75 -29.73
CA MET A 40 9.83 21.08 -29.54
C MET A 40 11.32 21.12 -29.88
N MET A 41 12.09 20.06 -29.66
CA MET A 41 13.51 20.03 -30.06
C MET A 41 13.71 20.22 -31.57
N GLN A 42 12.71 19.87 -32.39
CA GLN A 42 12.76 20.13 -33.83
C GLN A 42 12.52 21.62 -34.16
N ALA A 43 11.79 22.34 -33.30
CA ALA A 43 11.38 23.72 -33.51
C ALA A 43 12.28 24.76 -32.81
N LEU A 44 12.93 24.40 -31.70
CA LEU A 44 13.74 25.30 -30.89
C LEU A 44 15.24 25.02 -31.09
N GLN A 45 15.92 25.89 -31.84
CA GLN A 45 17.38 25.90 -31.96
C GLN A 45 17.96 27.09 -31.18
N GLY A 46 19.17 26.92 -30.62
CA GLY A 46 19.90 27.99 -29.93
C GLY A 46 19.73 27.97 -28.40
N SER A 47 19.98 29.11 -27.75
CA SER A 47 19.97 29.26 -26.28
C SER A 47 18.62 28.88 -25.64
N ASP A 48 17.53 29.17 -26.33
CA ASP A 48 16.17 28.98 -25.81
C ASP A 48 15.79 27.49 -25.79
N GLY A 49 16.26 26.72 -26.79
CA GLY A 49 16.10 25.27 -26.81
C GLY A 49 16.83 24.60 -25.65
N LYS A 50 18.02 25.10 -25.29
CA LYS A 50 18.78 24.59 -24.14
C LYS A 50 18.07 24.88 -22.81
N ALA A 51 17.62 26.11 -22.58
CA ALA A 51 16.91 26.47 -21.35
C ALA A 51 15.60 25.67 -21.19
N PHE A 52 14.91 25.42 -22.30
CA PHE A 52 13.71 24.58 -22.30
C PHE A 52 14.04 23.11 -22.02
N GLN A 53 15.13 22.59 -22.58
CA GLN A 53 15.59 21.23 -22.30
C GLN A 53 15.96 21.04 -20.83
N ASP A 54 16.70 21.99 -20.24
CA ASP A 54 17.05 21.97 -18.81
C ASP A 54 15.80 21.98 -17.91
N LEU A 55 14.76 22.75 -18.29
CA LEU A 55 13.47 22.76 -17.59
C LEU A 55 12.77 21.40 -17.63
N LEU A 56 12.76 20.76 -18.81
CA LEU A 56 12.15 19.46 -18.98
C LEU A 56 12.88 18.35 -18.23
N ASP A 57 14.21 18.40 -18.21
CA ASP A 57 15.04 17.44 -17.48
C ASP A 57 14.79 17.57 -15.96
N ALA A 58 14.73 18.80 -15.43
CA ALA A 58 14.37 19.03 -14.03
C ALA A 58 12.93 18.58 -13.70
N TRP A 59 11.99 18.77 -14.63
CA TRP A 59 10.63 18.28 -14.47
C TRP A 59 10.57 16.74 -14.42
N ASP A 60 11.33 16.05 -15.27
CA ASP A 60 11.38 14.59 -15.29
C ASP A 60 11.98 14.03 -13.99
N GLU A 61 13.05 14.65 -13.46
CA GLU A 61 13.63 14.30 -12.17
C GLU A 61 12.59 14.41 -11.04
N HIS A 62 11.82 15.50 -11.00
CA HIS A 62 10.75 15.66 -10.00
C HIS A 62 9.65 14.60 -10.17
N ALA A 63 9.28 14.27 -11.40
CA ALA A 63 8.28 13.23 -11.67
C ALA A 63 8.78 11.85 -11.23
N GLU A 64 10.07 11.54 -11.42
CA GLU A 64 10.69 10.31 -10.94
C GLU A 64 10.67 10.21 -9.41
N ILE A 65 11.01 11.29 -8.70
CA ILE A 65 10.93 11.34 -7.23
C ILE A 65 9.51 11.07 -6.75
N ILE A 66 8.50 11.68 -7.38
CA ILE A 66 7.09 11.44 -7.06
C ILE A 66 6.72 9.96 -7.31
N SER A 67 7.10 9.41 -8.46
CA SER A 67 6.86 7.99 -8.79
C SER A 67 7.47 7.06 -7.74
N LYS A 68 8.70 7.33 -7.29
CA LYS A 68 9.37 6.55 -6.25
C LYS A 68 8.61 6.62 -4.93
N ASN A 69 8.24 7.82 -4.48
CA ASN A 69 7.49 7.99 -3.23
C ASN A 69 6.13 7.27 -3.26
N LEU A 70 5.43 7.29 -4.41
CA LEU A 70 4.18 6.55 -4.58
C LEU A 70 4.40 5.04 -4.47
N GLN A 71 5.46 4.52 -5.11
CA GLN A 71 5.81 3.10 -5.03
C GLN A 71 6.19 2.68 -3.61
N ASP A 72 6.97 3.49 -2.90
CA ASP A 72 7.37 3.22 -1.52
C ASP A 72 6.15 3.17 -0.59
N MET A 73 5.18 4.09 -0.76
CA MET A 73 3.92 4.05 0.00
C MET A 73 3.06 2.82 -0.35
N ILE A 74 3.00 2.42 -1.62
CA ILE A 74 2.31 1.19 -2.03
C ILE A 74 2.95 -0.03 -1.34
N ASN A 75 4.27 -0.09 -1.29
CA ASN A 75 5.00 -1.18 -0.64
C ASN A 75 4.70 -1.22 0.87
N GLU A 76 4.75 -0.08 1.55
CA GLU A 76 4.45 0.04 2.98
C GLU A 76 3.01 -0.40 3.32
N LEU A 77 2.02 0.01 2.51
CA LEU A 77 0.63 -0.42 2.71
C LEU A 77 0.44 -1.92 2.44
N ASN A 78 1.16 -2.49 1.46
CA ASN A 78 1.16 -3.92 1.21
C ASN A 78 1.80 -4.72 2.35
N GLU A 79 2.90 -4.22 2.93
CA GLU A 79 3.52 -4.79 4.12
C GLU A 79 2.59 -4.72 5.34
N THR A 80 1.91 -3.59 5.51
CA THR A 80 0.88 -3.41 6.53
C THR A 80 -0.23 -4.46 6.40
N LEU A 81 -0.76 -4.69 5.19
CA LEU A 81 -1.78 -5.74 4.95
C LEU A 81 -1.29 -7.14 5.30
N ARG A 82 -0.05 -7.48 4.92
CA ARG A 82 0.54 -8.79 5.24
C ARG A 82 0.70 -8.98 6.75
N SER A 83 1.19 -7.95 7.44
CA SER A 83 1.35 -7.95 8.90
C SER A 83 0.01 -8.09 9.63
N GLN A 84 -1.03 -7.37 9.17
CA GLN A 84 -2.38 -7.49 9.70
C GLN A 84 -2.95 -8.90 9.49
N GLY A 85 -2.74 -9.51 8.31
CA GLY A 85 -3.17 -10.89 8.02
C GLY A 85 -2.49 -11.93 8.91
N MET A 86 -1.18 -11.80 9.14
CA MET A 86 -0.45 -12.66 10.08
C MET A 86 -0.93 -12.50 11.52
N THR A 87 -1.23 -11.27 11.95
CA THR A 87 -1.73 -10.97 13.29
C THR A 87 -3.15 -11.52 13.51
N GLN A 88 -4.02 -11.46 12.51
CA GLN A 88 -5.36 -12.09 12.60
C GLN A 88 -5.26 -13.61 12.71
N GLY A 89 -4.38 -14.24 11.92
CA GLY A 89 -4.16 -15.70 11.98
C GLY A 89 -3.70 -16.15 13.37
N SER A 90 -2.67 -15.50 13.91
CA SER A 90 -2.12 -15.83 15.23
C SER A 90 -3.09 -15.52 16.39
N SER A 91 -3.86 -14.43 16.28
CA SER A 91 -4.87 -14.07 17.30
C SER A 91 -6.05 -15.05 17.29
N ASN A 92 -6.53 -15.48 16.11
CA ASN A 92 -7.59 -16.49 16.02
C ASN A 92 -7.12 -17.85 16.55
N GLU A 93 -5.88 -18.26 16.28
CA GLU A 93 -5.31 -19.48 16.84
C GLU A 93 -5.20 -19.40 18.37
N GLN A 94 -4.73 -18.29 18.93
CA GLN A 94 -4.65 -18.09 20.38
C GLN A 94 -6.04 -18.04 21.03
N ILE A 95 -7.02 -17.39 20.43
CA ILE A 95 -8.41 -17.37 20.92
C ILE A 95 -9.00 -18.79 20.91
N ASN A 96 -8.81 -19.54 19.82
CA ASN A 96 -9.30 -20.91 19.73
C ASN A 96 -8.58 -21.83 20.73
N GLN A 97 -7.28 -21.65 20.95
CA GLN A 97 -6.53 -22.39 21.98
C GLN A 97 -7.03 -22.07 23.39
N GLN A 98 -7.25 -20.79 23.70
CA GLN A 98 -7.78 -20.36 25.00
C GLN A 98 -9.23 -20.82 25.20
N TYR A 99 -10.04 -20.82 24.14
CA TYR A 99 -11.40 -21.36 24.17
C TYR A 99 -11.39 -22.86 24.43
N ASN A 100 -10.57 -23.63 23.71
CA ASN A 100 -10.43 -25.07 23.93
C ASN A 100 -9.87 -25.40 25.33
N GLN A 101 -8.93 -24.58 25.83
CA GLN A 101 -8.39 -24.71 27.18
C GLN A 101 -9.47 -24.40 28.24
N SER A 102 -10.26 -23.35 28.03
CA SER A 102 -11.40 -23.00 28.90
C SER A 102 -12.46 -24.09 28.92
N GLN A 103 -12.80 -24.64 27.74
CA GLN A 103 -13.74 -25.76 27.61
C GLN A 103 -13.22 -27.01 28.35
N SER A 104 -11.93 -27.34 28.19
CA SER A 104 -11.30 -28.46 28.91
C SER A 104 -11.30 -28.28 30.43
N ILE A 105 -11.06 -27.06 30.92
CA ILE A 105 -11.13 -26.75 32.35
C ILE A 105 -12.58 -26.86 32.84
N PHE A 106 -13.54 -26.34 32.08
CA PHE A 106 -14.96 -26.39 32.41
C PHE A 106 -15.49 -27.84 32.44
N ASP A 107 -15.13 -28.65 31.44
CA ASP A 107 -15.49 -30.07 31.38
C ASP A 107 -14.85 -30.87 32.53
N GLY A 108 -13.61 -30.52 32.91
CA GLY A 108 -12.95 -31.08 34.09
C GLY A 108 -13.63 -30.71 35.42
N LEU A 109 -14.12 -29.49 35.54
CA LEU A 109 -14.88 -29.03 36.70
C LEU A 109 -16.27 -29.68 36.77
N MET A 110 -16.99 -29.75 35.65
CA MET A 110 -18.30 -30.41 35.53
C MET A 110 -18.22 -31.92 35.76
N GLY A 111 -17.19 -32.58 35.23
CA GLY A 111 -16.92 -34.01 35.46
C GLY A 111 -16.50 -34.34 36.89
N SER A 112 -15.86 -33.40 37.61
CA SER A 112 -15.52 -33.56 39.03
C SER A 112 -16.73 -33.39 39.96
N THR A 113 -17.81 -32.72 39.51
CA THR A 113 -19.04 -32.51 40.30
C THR A 113 -20.16 -33.52 40.00
N ALA A 114 -20.09 -34.27 38.90
CA ALA A 114 -21.12 -35.26 38.53
C ALA A 114 -20.98 -36.63 39.22
N GLY A 115 -19.99 -36.79 40.12
CA GLY A 115 -19.64 -38.06 40.75
C GLY A 115 -19.67 -38.09 42.28
N ARG A 116 -20.52 -37.29 42.94
CA ARG A 116 -20.81 -37.43 44.38
C ARG A 116 -22.30 -37.31 44.66
#